data_AF-H9FEN4-F1
#
_entry.id   AF-H9FEN4-F1
#
_cell.length_a   1.000
_cell.length_b   1.000
_cell.length_c   1.000
_cell.angle_alpha   90.00
_cell.angle_beta   90.00
_cell.angle_gamma   90.00
#
_symmetry.space_group_name_H-M   'P 1'
#
loop_
_entity.id
_entity.type
_entity.pdbx_description
1 polymer ?
#
loop_
_entity_poly.entity_id
_entity_poly.type
_entity_poly.pdbx_seq_one_letter_code
_entity_poly.pdbx_strand_id
1 'polypeptide(L)'
;HTFFVANPMHLQMREDMAKYRRMSGVQPQSFRDLETPPHWAAYDTGLELLERQEAGLALPRLEEALQGSLAQMESCRADCQGPEEQEGAEEEEDEAGSQGGLYEAIARHWIQVLQCRQRCVGETATRPGRSFPVPDFLPSQLRRLHEA
;
A
#
# COMPACT_ATOMS: atom_id res chain seq x y z
N HIS A 1 14.09 2.58 4.53
CA HIS A 1 13.80 4.02 4.68
C HIS A 1 12.31 4.32 4.88
N THR A 2 11.51 3.43 5.46
CA THR A 2 10.10 3.76 5.78
C THR A 2 9.95 4.98 6.68
N PHE A 3 10.74 5.07 7.75
CA PHE A 3 10.68 6.22 8.65
C PHE A 3 10.96 7.54 7.94
N PHE A 4 11.94 7.56 7.03
CA PHE A 4 12.30 8.75 6.26
C PHE A 4 11.25 9.08 5.19
N VAL A 5 10.61 8.07 4.60
CA VAL A 5 9.48 8.24 3.67
C VAL A 5 8.28 8.86 4.40
N ALA A 6 8.03 8.45 5.64
CA ALA A 6 7.00 9.01 6.50
C ALA A 6 7.32 10.43 6.99
N ASN A 7 8.58 10.66 7.33
CA ASN A 7 9.05 11.89 7.96
C ASN A 7 10.15 12.56 7.11
N PRO A 8 9.83 13.04 5.89
CA PRO A 8 10.84 13.58 4.98
C PRO A 8 11.50 14.86 5.51
N MET A 9 10.82 15.56 6.43
CA MET A 9 11.30 16.80 7.06
C MET A 9 12.06 16.57 8.37
N HIS A 10 12.26 15.31 8.79
CA HIS A 10 12.99 15.00 10.03
C HIS A 10 14.47 15.38 9.90
N LEU A 11 14.88 16.47 10.56
CA LEU A 11 16.20 17.09 10.40
C LEU A 11 17.35 16.09 10.61
N GLN A 12 17.36 15.40 11.76
CA GLN A 12 18.41 14.44 12.09
C GLN A 12 18.58 13.36 11.02
N MET A 13 17.47 12.87 10.47
CA MET A 13 17.49 11.80 9.49
C MET A 13 18.04 12.29 8.15
N ARG A 14 17.71 13.52 7.76
CA ARG A 14 18.31 14.14 6.57
C ARG A 14 19.82 14.29 6.71
N GLU A 15 20.28 14.75 7.87
CA GLU A 15 21.71 14.93 8.17
C GLU A 15 22.45 13.59 8.20
N ASP A 16 21.87 12.58 8.84
CA ASP A 16 22.40 11.23 8.91
C ASP A 16 22.51 10.63 7.49
N MET A 17 21.45 10.72 6.68
CA MET A 17 21.50 10.26 5.28
C MET A 17 22.59 10.97 4.48
N ALA A 18 22.72 12.29 4.61
CA ALA A 18 23.76 13.06 3.95
C ALA A 18 25.17 12.71 4.45
N LYS A 19 25.32 12.34 5.73
CA LYS A 19 26.56 11.84 6.30
C LYS A 19 26.93 10.48 5.73
N TYR A 20 26.01 9.50 5.76
CA TYR A 20 26.24 8.16 5.23
C TYR A 20 26.63 8.18 3.76
N ARG A 21 25.99 9.03 2.95
CA ARG A 21 26.33 9.17 1.51
C ARG A 21 27.75 9.65 1.24
N ARG A 22 28.38 10.34 2.20
CA ARG A 22 29.75 10.87 2.07
C ARG A 22 30.82 9.93 2.61
N MET A 23 30.44 8.83 3.27
CA MET A 23 31.41 7.89 3.82
C MET A 23 31.96 6.98 2.73
N SER A 24 33.28 6.76 2.78
CA SER A 24 33.95 5.84 1.87
C SER A 24 33.40 4.42 2.03
N GLY A 25 33.14 3.76 0.90
CA GLY A 25 32.59 2.40 0.87
C GLY A 25 31.07 2.30 0.98
N VAL A 26 30.35 3.39 1.28
CA VAL A 26 28.89 3.40 1.23
C VAL A 26 28.44 3.62 -0.21
N GLN A 27 27.65 2.70 -0.74
CA GLN A 27 27.14 2.73 -2.11
C GLN A 27 25.68 3.21 -2.12
N PRO A 28 25.15 3.68 -3.26
CA PRO A 28 23.73 4.01 -3.40
C PRO A 28 22.81 2.85 -2.98
N GLN A 29 23.17 1.62 -3.36
CA GLN A 29 22.48 0.39 -2.98
C GLN A 29 22.51 0.05 -1.47
N SER A 30 23.36 0.73 -0.67
CA SER A 30 23.34 0.59 0.79
C SER A 30 22.09 1.22 1.42
N PHE A 31 21.41 2.13 0.71
CA PHE A 31 20.19 2.80 1.17
C PHE A 31 18.95 2.03 0.69
N ARG A 32 18.68 0.88 1.30
CA ARG A 32 17.51 0.06 0.95
C ARG A 32 16.38 0.22 1.95
N ASP A 33 15.15 0.22 1.43
CA ASP A 33 13.97 0.08 2.27
C ASP A 33 13.60 -1.40 2.44
N LEU A 34 13.70 -1.91 3.67
CA LEU A 34 13.44 -3.32 3.97
C LEU A 34 11.96 -3.62 4.15
N GLU A 35 11.12 -2.59 4.31
CA GLU A 35 9.68 -2.73 4.51
C GLU A 35 8.89 -2.41 3.23
N THR A 36 9.55 -2.01 2.14
CA THR A 36 8.87 -1.73 0.87
C THR A 36 8.38 -3.05 0.25
N PRO A 37 7.07 -3.20 -0.02
CA PRO A 37 6.54 -4.37 -0.72
C PRO A 37 7.18 -4.56 -2.10
N PRO A 38 7.32 -5.80 -2.59
CA PRO A 38 7.96 -6.08 -3.88
C PRO A 38 7.34 -5.30 -5.05
N HIS A 39 6.01 -5.14 -5.10
CA HIS A 39 5.34 -4.42 -6.18
C HIS A 39 5.70 -2.93 -6.22
N TRP A 40 5.94 -2.30 -5.06
CA TRP A 40 6.41 -0.91 -4.99
C TRP A 40 7.86 -0.79 -5.48
N ALA A 41 8.72 -1.73 -5.10
CA ALA A 41 10.11 -1.75 -5.56
C ALA A 41 10.20 -1.96 -7.08
N ALA A 42 9.38 -2.85 -7.64
CA ALA A 42 9.28 -3.07 -9.08
C ALA A 42 8.74 -1.82 -9.80
N TYR A 43 7.73 -1.16 -9.23
CA TYR A 43 7.17 0.07 -9.77
C TYR A 43 8.22 1.18 -9.84
N ASP A 44 8.90 1.46 -8.73
CA ASP A 44 9.95 2.49 -8.66
C ASP A 44 11.07 2.20 -9.66
N THR A 45 11.51 0.94 -9.75
CA THR A 45 12.53 0.53 -10.74
C THR A 45 12.04 0.77 -12.17
N GLY A 46 10.78 0.43 -12.46
CA GLY A 46 10.17 0.67 -13.78
C GLY A 46 10.13 2.16 -14.13
N LEU A 47 9.80 3.02 -13.17
CA LEU A 47 9.82 4.48 -13.37
C LEU A 47 11.22 5.01 -13.66
N GLU A 48 12.23 4.58 -12.89
CA GLU A 48 13.62 5.00 -13.11
C GLU A 48 14.13 4.60 -14.51
N LEU A 49 13.74 3.41 -14.99
CA LEU A 49 14.10 2.93 -16.33
C LEU A 49 13.36 3.71 -17.43
N LEU A 50 12.09 4.06 -17.23
CA LEU A 50 11.36 4.94 -18.15
C LEU A 50 11.99 6.34 -18.23
N GLU A 51 12.43 6.90 -17.10
CA GLU A 51 13.14 8.19 -17.07
C GLU A 51 14.44 8.15 -17.87
N ARG A 52 15.09 6.98 -17.96
CA ARG A 52 16.28 6.73 -18.78
C ARG A 52 15.97 6.35 -20.23
N GLN A 53 14.70 6.30 -20.62
CA GLN A 53 14.24 5.85 -21.93
C GLN A 53 14.58 4.38 -22.24
N GLU A 54 14.73 3.56 -21.20
CA GLU A 54 15.06 2.12 -21.30
C GLU A 54 13.78 1.26 -21.25
N ALA A 55 12.83 1.52 -22.15
CA ALA A 55 11.49 0.91 -22.14
C ALA A 55 11.51 -0.62 -22.13
N GLY A 56 12.42 -1.25 -22.89
CA GLY A 56 12.56 -2.71 -22.94
C GLY A 56 12.94 -3.35 -21.60
N LEU A 57 13.61 -2.61 -20.71
CA LEU A 57 13.90 -3.06 -19.34
C LEU A 57 12.82 -2.62 -18.35
N ALA A 58 12.13 -1.52 -18.62
CA ALA A 58 11.07 -0.98 -17.77
C ALA A 58 9.80 -1.82 -17.80
N LEU A 59 9.35 -2.26 -18.99
CA LEU A 59 8.12 -3.03 -19.19
C LEU A 59 7.98 -4.24 -18.24
N PRO A 60 8.94 -5.17 -18.15
CA PRO A 60 8.80 -6.32 -17.26
C PRO A 60 8.71 -5.92 -15.78
N ARG A 61 9.34 -4.80 -15.38
CA ARG A 61 9.25 -4.27 -14.01
C ARG A 61 7.88 -3.67 -13.71
N LEU A 62 7.30 -2.98 -14.68
CA LEU A 62 5.96 -2.41 -14.56
C LEU A 62 4.88 -3.51 -14.58
N GLU A 63 5.07 -4.58 -15.35
CA GLU A 63 4.18 -5.75 -15.32
C GLU A 63 4.26 -6.48 -13.98
N GLU A 64 5.48 -6.70 -13.45
CA GLU A 64 5.70 -7.27 -12.12
C GLU A 64 5.02 -6.41 -11.03
N ALA A 65 5.15 -5.08 -11.13
CA ALA A 65 4.47 -4.15 -10.24
C ALA A 65 2.95 -4.31 -10.30
N LEU A 66 2.37 -4.33 -11.50
CA LEU A 66 0.92 -4.44 -11.68
C LEU A 66 0.39 -5.76 -11.13
N GLN A 67 1.04 -6.88 -11.49
CA GLN A 67 0.65 -8.21 -11.00
C GLN A 67 0.74 -8.28 -9.48
N GLY A 68 1.82 -7.75 -8.89
CA GLY A 68 2.02 -7.70 -7.45
C GLY A 68 1.00 -6.80 -6.74
N SER A 69 0.64 -5.65 -7.32
CA SER A 69 -0.40 -4.77 -6.78
C SER A 69 -1.77 -5.46 -6.80
N LEU A 70 -2.14 -6.12 -7.90
CA LEU A 70 -3.40 -6.86 -7.99
C LEU A 70 -3.44 -8.04 -7.00
N ALA A 71 -2.34 -8.77 -6.86
CA ALA A 71 -2.22 -9.86 -5.88
C ALA A 71 -2.36 -9.37 -4.44
N GLN A 72 -1.73 -8.24 -4.09
CA GLN A 72 -1.87 -7.62 -2.76
C GLN A 72 -3.32 -7.19 -2.49
N MET A 73 -3.97 -6.60 -3.48
CA MET A 73 -5.37 -6.17 -3.37
C MET A 73 -6.30 -7.38 -3.16
N GLU A 74 -6.10 -8.47 -3.90
CA GLU A 74 -6.90 -9.68 -3.73
C GLU A 74 -6.61 -10.40 -2.41
N SER A 75 -5.35 -10.42 -1.94
CA SER A 75 -5.01 -10.93 -0.61
C SER A 75 -5.76 -10.18 0.48
N CYS A 76 -5.71 -8.84 0.48
CA CYS A 76 -6.46 -8.02 1.43
C CYS A 76 -7.98 -8.30 1.37
N ARG A 77 -8.54 -8.44 0.17
CA ARG A 77 -9.97 -8.75 -0.02
C ARG A 77 -10.37 -10.13 0.50
N ALA A 78 -9.44 -11.09 0.48
CA ALA A 78 -9.65 -12.41 1.04
C ALA A 78 -9.77 -12.34 2.57
N ASP A 79 -8.96 -11.49 3.20
CA ASP A 79 -8.94 -11.29 4.65
C ASP A 79 -10.20 -10.56 5.18
N CYS A 80 -10.97 -9.90 4.30
CA CYS A 80 -12.21 -9.20 4.68
C CYS A 80 -13.40 -10.11 5.07
N GLN A 81 -13.33 -11.43 4.87
CA GLN A 81 -14.45 -12.35 5.11
C GLN A 81 -14.37 -13.06 6.48
N GLY A 82 -13.67 -12.46 7.44
CA GLY A 82 -13.54 -12.97 8.81
C GLY A 82 -14.79 -12.78 9.67
N PRO A 83 -14.88 -13.48 10.83
CA PRO A 83 -15.87 -13.14 11.84
C PRO A 83 -15.73 -11.67 12.22
N GLU A 84 -16.84 -10.99 12.42
CA GLU A 84 -16.87 -9.60 12.87
C GLU A 84 -16.12 -9.54 14.22
N GLU A 85 -14.90 -8.98 14.21
CA GLU A 85 -14.22 -8.62 15.45
C GLU A 85 -15.13 -7.60 16.13
N GLN A 86 -15.76 -8.01 17.23
CA GLN A 86 -16.53 -7.12 18.10
C GLN A 86 -15.55 -6.18 18.80
N GLU A 87 -14.92 -5.29 18.05
CA GLU A 87 -14.13 -4.19 18.60
C GLU A 87 -15.12 -3.23 19.29
N GLY A 88 -15.24 -3.36 20.60
CA GLY A 88 -15.85 -2.34 21.46
C GLY A 88 -17.35 -2.48 21.74
N ALA A 89 -17.88 -3.69 21.90
CA ALA A 89 -19.15 -3.88 22.61
C ALA A 89 -18.91 -4.00 24.13
N GLU A 90 -18.07 -3.12 24.68
CA GLU A 90 -18.07 -2.81 26.11
C GLU A 90 -18.60 -1.38 26.22
N GLU A 91 -19.70 -1.22 26.98
CA GLU A 91 -20.41 0.03 27.29
C GLU A 91 -21.46 0.52 26.29
N GLU A 92 -22.52 -0.25 26.03
CA GLU A 92 -23.92 0.25 26.13
C GLU A 92 -24.81 -0.89 26.64
N GLU A 93 -24.77 -1.12 27.95
CA GLU A 93 -25.93 -1.66 28.66
C GLU A 93 -27.05 -0.60 28.56
N ASP A 94 -27.87 -0.65 27.50
CA ASP A 94 -29.27 -0.16 27.51
C ASP A 94 -30.01 -0.26 26.14
N GLU A 95 -29.75 -1.24 25.28
CA GLU A 95 -30.71 -1.62 24.22
C GLU A 95 -30.77 -3.15 24.04
N ALA A 96 -31.09 -3.84 25.13
CA ALA A 96 -31.53 -5.23 25.10
C ALA A 96 -32.85 -5.33 24.31
N GLY A 97 -32.78 -5.45 22.97
CA GLY A 97 -34.00 -5.77 22.21
C GLY A 97 -34.02 -5.65 20.70
N SER A 98 -32.99 -5.15 20.02
CA SER A 98 -33.00 -5.18 18.54
C SER A 98 -31.68 -5.66 17.97
N GLN A 99 -31.39 -6.95 18.18
CA GLN A 99 -30.79 -7.69 17.07
C GLN A 99 -31.81 -7.57 15.93
N GLY A 100 -31.57 -6.65 15.00
CA GLY A 100 -32.30 -6.57 13.76
C GLY A 100 -32.49 -7.97 13.18
N GLY A 101 -33.66 -8.23 12.58
CA GLY A 101 -33.99 -9.56 12.08
C GLY A 101 -32.88 -10.14 11.20
N LEU A 102 -32.85 -11.47 10.98
CA LEU A 102 -31.78 -12.16 10.24
C LEU A 102 -31.27 -11.40 8.99
N TYR A 103 -32.16 -10.82 8.20
CA TYR A 103 -31.82 -10.02 7.03
C TYR A 103 -31.02 -8.75 7.34
N GLU A 104 -31.33 -8.05 8.43
CA GLU A 104 -30.61 -6.86 8.88
C GLU A 104 -29.21 -7.23 9.38
N ALA A 105 -29.07 -8.34 10.13
CA ALA A 105 -27.77 -8.85 10.54
C ALA A 105 -26.90 -9.23 9.34
N ILE A 106 -27.47 -9.93 8.35
CA ILE A 106 -26.80 -10.25 7.09
C ILE A 106 -26.39 -8.97 6.34
N ALA A 107 -27.28 -7.98 6.24
CA ALA A 107 -26.99 -6.73 5.56
C ALA A 107 -25.86 -5.95 6.24
N ARG A 108 -25.86 -5.86 7.56
CA ARG A 108 -24.79 -5.22 8.35
C ARG A 108 -23.43 -5.86 8.08
N HIS A 109 -23.37 -7.19 8.13
CA HIS A 109 -22.13 -7.92 7.85
C HIS A 109 -21.63 -7.67 6.42
N TRP A 110 -22.52 -7.73 5.41
CA TRP A 110 -22.09 -7.47 4.02
C TRP A 110 -21.65 -6.02 3.80
N ILE A 111 -22.24 -5.04 4.49
CA ILE A 111 -21.77 -3.65 4.46
C ILE A 111 -20.33 -3.57 4.98
N GLN A 112 -20.04 -4.22 6.12
CA GLN A 112 -18.69 -4.29 6.67
C GLN A 112 -17.69 -4.95 5.70
N VAL A 113 -18.04 -6.11 5.14
CA VAL A 113 -17.19 -6.82 4.15
C VAL A 113 -16.92 -5.95 2.92
N LEU A 114 -17.93 -5.26 2.41
CA LEU A 114 -17.79 -4.38 1.23
C LEU A 114 -16.93 -3.15 1.54
N GLN A 115 -17.08 -2.55 2.71
CA GLN A 115 -16.25 -1.42 3.17
C GLN A 115 -14.78 -1.84 3.32
N CYS A 116 -14.51 -3.01 3.92
CA CYS A 116 -13.16 -3.57 4.01
C CYS A 116 -12.54 -3.75 2.62
N ARG A 117 -13.27 -4.39 1.69
CA ARG A 117 -12.80 -4.63 0.32
C ARG A 117 -12.53 -3.33 -0.45
N GLN A 118 -13.30 -2.28 -0.20
CA GLN A 118 -13.08 -0.96 -0.78
C GLN A 118 -11.78 -0.35 -0.25
N ARG A 119 -11.48 -0.51 1.05
CA ARG A 119 -10.26 -0.01 1.70
C ARG A 119 -8.98 -0.64 1.12
N CYS A 120 -9.02 -1.91 0.73
CA CYS A 120 -7.89 -2.63 0.12
C CYS A 120 -7.27 -1.93 -1.10
N VAL A 121 -8.08 -1.20 -1.88
CA VAL A 121 -7.57 -0.40 -3.02
C VAL A 121 -6.67 0.72 -2.53
N GLY A 122 -7.10 1.42 -1.47
CA GLY A 122 -6.32 2.48 -0.83
C GLY A 122 -5.07 1.93 -0.14
N GLU A 123 -5.17 0.79 0.55
CA GLU A 123 -4.02 0.18 1.23
C GLU A 123 -2.94 -0.26 0.23
N THR A 124 -3.33 -0.91 -0.86
CA THR A 124 -2.41 -1.28 -1.95
C THR A 124 -1.73 -0.05 -2.55
N ALA A 125 -2.47 1.06 -2.69
CA ALA A 125 -1.96 2.33 -3.22
C ALA A 125 -1.22 3.19 -2.18
N THR A 126 -1.16 2.79 -0.91
CA THR A 126 -0.50 3.54 0.15
C THR A 126 0.91 2.99 0.35
N ARG A 127 1.91 3.84 0.06
CA ARG A 127 3.31 3.47 0.28
C ARG A 127 3.58 3.35 1.78
N PRO A 128 4.38 2.37 2.24
CA PRO A 128 4.78 2.29 3.64
C PRO A 128 5.33 3.62 4.15
N GLY A 129 4.83 4.03 5.33
CA GLY A 129 5.16 5.32 5.94
C GLY A 129 4.31 6.50 5.46
N ARG A 130 3.50 6.37 4.40
CA ARG A 130 2.53 7.40 4.01
C ARG A 130 1.17 7.12 4.64
N SER A 131 0.44 8.19 4.94
CA SER A 131 -0.92 8.12 5.48
C SER A 131 -2.00 8.09 4.40
N PHE A 132 -1.65 8.50 3.18
CA PHE A 132 -2.60 8.67 2.08
C PHE A 132 -2.18 7.84 0.86
N PRO A 133 -3.16 7.27 0.16
CA PRO A 133 -2.91 6.52 -1.07
C PRO A 133 -2.42 7.43 -2.18
N VAL A 134 -1.60 6.87 -3.08
CA VAL A 134 -1.29 7.50 -4.36
C VAL A 134 -2.57 7.52 -5.22
N PRO A 135 -3.02 8.70 -5.70
CA PRO A 135 -4.22 8.80 -6.51
C PRO A 135 -4.04 8.06 -7.83
N ASP A 136 -5.10 7.39 -8.29
CA ASP A 136 -5.14 6.63 -9.54
C ASP A 136 -3.98 5.63 -9.70
N PHE A 137 -3.49 5.03 -8.60
CA PHE A 137 -2.31 4.17 -8.64
C PHE A 137 -2.40 3.05 -9.68
N LEU A 138 -3.45 2.21 -9.62
CA LEU A 138 -3.66 1.13 -10.60
C LEU A 138 -3.87 1.67 -12.03
N PRO A 139 -4.77 2.64 -12.29
CA PRO A 139 -4.88 3.26 -13.61
C PRO A 139 -3.57 3.84 -14.16
N SER A 140 -2.74 4.42 -13.29
CA SER A 140 -1.45 5.01 -13.68
C SER A 140 -0.44 3.93 -14.09
N GLN A 141 -0.43 2.78 -13.42
CA GLN A 141 0.40 1.64 -13.82
C GLN A 141 0.01 1.13 -15.21
N LEU A 142 -1.29 0.93 -15.45
CA LEU A 142 -1.81 0.51 -16.75
C LEU A 142 -1.49 1.53 -17.85
N ARG A 143 -1.60 2.83 -17.55
CA ARG A 143 -1.25 3.89 -18.49
C ARG A 143 0.23 3.84 -18.88
N ARG A 144 1.13 3.65 -17.91
CA ARG A 144 2.57 3.54 -18.17
C ARG A 144 2.92 2.33 -19.03
N LEU A 145 2.25 1.20 -18.82
CA LEU A 145 2.40 0.02 -19.66
C LEU A 145 1.88 0.24 -21.08
N HIS A 146 0.87 1.10 -21.26
CA HIS A 146 0.35 1.44 -22.58
C HIS A 146 1.24 2.45 -23.34
N GLU A 147 1.88 3.36 -22.62
CA GLU A 147 2.73 4.42 -23.17
C GLU A 147 4.18 3.98 -23.47
N ALA A 148 4.66 2.92 -22.81
CA ALA A 148 6.02 2.38 -22.94
C ALA A 148 6.18 1.46 -24.15
#